data_AF-A0A0L9UES1-F1
#
_entry.id   AF-A0A0L9UES1-F1
#
_cell.length_a   1.000
_cell.length_b   1.000
_cell.length_c   1.000
_cell.angle_alpha   90.00
_cell.angle_beta   90.00
_cell.angle_gamma   90.00
#
_symmetry.space_group_name_H-M   'P 1'
#
loop_
_entity.id
_entity.type
_entity.pdbx_description
1 polymer ?
#
loop_
_entity_poly.entity_id
_entity_poly.type
_entity_poly.pdbx_seq_one_letter_code
_entity_poly.pdbx_strand_id
1 'polypeptide(L)'
;MESLFENINFRDLLSAQDLSDPTSPLSAPDLHLLIQRLESQSLQIRSQVRSYLVSHREDFARLFSLCNDAVSQTREVSDNVAAIIRLLSDRPIDAEPLHGGKVSSCVSEMKVKKEELKVKKELLGLVGTVVGLNKRLESVKEALRSGRFEFAAQGLKEFKVAFRIDEKDDREPLVNWLISDDEKEELSFAPN
;
A
#
# COMPACT_ATOMS: atom_id res chain seq x y z
N MET A 1 -0.65 -24.51 -49.06
CA MET A 1 -1.93 -25.11 -48.60
C MET A 1 -2.58 -26.01 -49.66
N GLU A 2 -2.34 -25.80 -50.96
CA GLU A 2 -2.86 -26.68 -52.03
C GLU A 2 -2.28 -28.11 -51.97
N SER A 3 -1.02 -28.26 -51.56
CA SER A 3 -0.34 -29.57 -51.47
C SER A 3 -0.84 -30.51 -50.36
N LEU A 4 -1.57 -30.01 -49.34
CA LEU A 4 -2.06 -30.85 -48.24
C LEU A 4 -3.38 -31.56 -48.58
N PHE A 5 -4.17 -30.99 -49.49
CA PHE A 5 -5.45 -31.57 -49.89
C PHE A 5 -5.35 -32.46 -51.13
N GLU A 6 -4.35 -32.31 -51.98
CA GLU A 6 -4.17 -33.20 -53.15
C GLU A 6 -3.63 -34.58 -52.78
N ASN A 7 -3.08 -34.76 -51.56
CA ASN A 7 -2.20 -35.89 -51.25
C ASN A 7 -2.84 -37.05 -50.46
N ILE A 8 -4.15 -37.03 -50.21
CA ILE A 8 -4.83 -38.16 -49.56
C ILE A 8 -5.53 -38.97 -50.64
N ASN A 9 -4.85 -40.00 -51.14
CA ASN A 9 -5.44 -40.98 -52.03
C ASN A 9 -6.11 -42.07 -51.18
N PHE A 10 -7.43 -42.25 -51.30
CA PHE A 10 -8.16 -43.23 -50.49
C PHE A 10 -7.71 -44.67 -50.74
N ARG A 11 -7.07 -44.92 -51.89
CA ARG A 11 -6.43 -46.20 -52.22
C ARG A 11 -5.25 -46.54 -51.31
N ASP A 12 -4.58 -45.53 -50.74
CA ASP A 12 -3.49 -45.74 -49.79
C ASP A 12 -4.00 -46.00 -48.36
N LEU A 13 -5.25 -45.61 -48.07
CA LEU A 13 -5.92 -45.88 -46.79
C LEU A 13 -6.59 -47.26 -46.76
N LEU A 14 -6.88 -47.81 -47.93
CA LEU A 14 -7.39 -49.16 -48.12
C LEU A 14 -6.19 -50.04 -48.52
N SER A 15 -5.47 -50.61 -47.54
CA SER A 15 -4.37 -51.56 -47.78
C SER A 15 -4.82 -52.70 -48.71
N ALA A 16 -4.66 -52.51 -50.01
CA ALA A 16 -5.09 -53.45 -51.03
C ALA A 16 -3.89 -53.79 -51.90
N GLN A 17 -3.34 -54.98 -51.64
CA GLN A 17 -2.51 -55.66 -52.63
C GLN A 17 -3.26 -55.76 -53.95
N ASP A 18 -2.53 -55.49 -55.02
CA ASP A 18 -2.84 -55.64 -56.44
C ASP A 18 -4.33 -55.72 -56.83
N LEU A 19 -4.89 -54.57 -57.25
CA LEU A 19 -6.28 -54.42 -57.72
C LEU A 19 -6.60 -55.21 -59.00
N SER A 20 -5.62 -55.93 -59.55
CA SER A 20 -5.74 -56.78 -60.74
C SER A 20 -6.14 -58.22 -60.40
N ASP A 21 -6.14 -58.62 -59.12
CA ASP A 21 -6.47 -59.98 -58.69
C ASP A 21 -7.98 -60.18 -58.52
N PRO A 22 -8.64 -61.05 -59.33
CA PRO A 22 -10.08 -61.30 -59.26
C PRO A 22 -10.52 -61.99 -57.96
N THR A 23 -9.59 -62.47 -57.13
CA THR A 23 -9.88 -63.06 -55.81
C THR A 23 -9.82 -62.03 -54.67
N SER A 24 -9.43 -60.79 -54.96
CA SER A 24 -9.39 -59.71 -53.99
C SER A 24 -10.81 -59.34 -53.54
N PRO A 25 -11.06 -59.20 -52.22
CA PRO A 25 -12.38 -58.86 -51.68
C PRO A 25 -12.92 -57.50 -52.16
N LEU A 26 -12.09 -56.68 -52.82
CA LEU A 26 -12.44 -55.39 -53.43
C LEU A 26 -12.97 -55.50 -54.87
N SER A 27 -13.02 -56.72 -55.45
CA SER A 27 -13.56 -56.99 -56.79
C SER A 27 -15.11 -57.00 -56.83
N ALA A 28 -15.76 -56.89 -55.66
CA ALA A 28 -17.21 -56.83 -55.56
C ALA A 28 -17.74 -55.47 -56.08
N PRO A 29 -18.70 -55.46 -57.04
CA PRO A 29 -19.25 -54.22 -57.64
C PRO A 29 -19.76 -53.19 -56.63
N ASP A 30 -20.34 -53.66 -55.52
CA ASP A 30 -20.91 -52.79 -54.48
C ASP A 30 -19.86 -52.01 -53.69
N LEU A 31 -18.65 -52.58 -53.51
CA LEU A 31 -17.55 -51.88 -52.84
C LEU A 31 -16.91 -50.84 -53.75
N HIS A 32 -16.86 -51.08 -55.05
CA HIS A 32 -16.43 -50.08 -56.02
C HIS A 32 -17.38 -48.87 -56.03
N LEU A 33 -18.69 -49.12 -55.94
CA LEU A 33 -19.71 -48.08 -55.84
C LEU A 33 -19.60 -47.28 -54.53
N LEU A 34 -19.31 -47.96 -53.42
CA LEU A 34 -19.07 -47.30 -52.13
C LEU A 34 -17.83 -46.40 -52.16
N ILE A 35 -16.72 -46.88 -52.72
CA ILE A 35 -15.49 -46.10 -52.91
C ILE A 35 -15.79 -44.86 -53.77
N GLN A 36 -16.49 -45.03 -54.89
CA GLN A 36 -16.84 -43.91 -55.77
C GLN A 36 -17.75 -42.88 -55.07
N ARG A 37 -18.71 -43.32 -54.25
CA ARG A 37 -19.55 -42.43 -53.44
C ARG A 37 -18.73 -41.68 -52.39
N LEU A 38 -17.81 -42.38 -51.72
CA LEU A 38 -16.94 -41.79 -50.71
C LEU A 38 -15.99 -40.74 -51.32
N GLU A 39 -15.40 -41.03 -52.48
CA GLU A 39 -14.55 -40.11 -53.22
C GLU A 39 -15.33 -38.86 -53.65
N SER A 40 -16.54 -39.04 -54.18
CA SER A 40 -17.43 -37.93 -54.55
C SER A 40 -17.79 -37.05 -53.35
N GLN A 41 -18.19 -37.67 -52.24
CA GLN A 41 -18.50 -36.94 -51.00
C GLN A 41 -17.27 -36.22 -50.44
N SER A 42 -16.09 -36.85 -50.45
CA SER A 42 -14.85 -36.23 -50.02
C SER A 42 -14.50 -35.01 -50.87
N LEU A 43 -14.65 -35.12 -52.18
CA LEU A 43 -14.43 -34.01 -53.11
C LEU A 43 -15.41 -32.87 -52.84
N GLN A 44 -16.68 -33.18 -52.63
CA GLN A 44 -17.70 -32.20 -52.29
C GLN A 44 -17.39 -31.47 -50.97
N ILE A 45 -17.03 -32.21 -49.92
CA ILE A 45 -16.63 -31.64 -48.62
C ILE A 45 -15.41 -30.72 -48.80
N ARG A 46 -14.38 -31.18 -49.52
CA ARG A 46 -13.18 -30.38 -49.80
C ARG A 46 -13.49 -29.10 -50.56
N SER A 47 -14.32 -29.20 -51.60
CA SER A 47 -14.74 -28.05 -52.38
C SER A 47 -15.51 -27.04 -51.52
N GLN A 48 -16.41 -27.53 -50.66
CA GLN A 48 -17.19 -26.68 -49.76
C GLN A 48 -16.29 -25.98 -48.73
N VAL A 49 -15.36 -26.71 -48.09
CA VAL A 49 -14.41 -26.14 -47.15
C VAL A 49 -13.50 -25.11 -47.85
N ARG A 50 -13.00 -25.43 -49.05
CA ARG A 50 -12.19 -24.50 -49.84
C ARG A 50 -12.97 -23.22 -50.18
N SER A 51 -14.19 -23.37 -50.67
CA SER A 51 -15.06 -22.23 -50.99
C SER A 51 -15.30 -21.37 -49.76
N TYR A 52 -15.59 -21.99 -48.61
CA TYR A 52 -15.79 -21.30 -47.33
C TYR A 52 -14.54 -20.53 -46.87
N LEU A 53 -13.37 -21.17 -46.91
CA LEU A 53 -12.12 -20.53 -46.51
C LEU A 53 -11.74 -19.37 -47.43
N VAL A 54 -11.99 -19.50 -48.73
CA VAL A 54 -11.73 -18.43 -49.70
C VAL A 54 -12.71 -17.28 -49.51
N SER A 55 -13.99 -17.55 -49.33
CA SER A 55 -15.01 -16.51 -49.14
C SER A 55 -14.85 -15.74 -47.84
N HIS A 56 -14.32 -16.36 -46.78
CA HIS A 56 -14.11 -15.74 -45.46
C HIS A 56 -12.64 -15.35 -45.22
N ARG A 57 -11.78 -15.40 -46.24
CA ARG A 57 -10.34 -15.11 -46.09
C ARG A 57 -10.08 -13.75 -45.45
N GLU A 58 -10.83 -12.74 -45.86
CA GLU A 58 -10.69 -11.38 -45.34
C GLU A 58 -11.18 -11.27 -43.90
N ASP A 59 -12.24 -11.97 -43.52
CA ASP A 59 -12.74 -12.02 -42.15
C ASP A 59 -11.70 -12.64 -41.21
N PHE A 60 -11.11 -13.77 -41.63
CA PHE A 60 -10.02 -14.40 -40.87
C PHE A 60 -8.80 -13.48 -40.79
N ALA A 61 -8.39 -12.84 -41.89
CA ALA A 61 -7.28 -11.89 -41.87
C ALA A 61 -7.52 -10.72 -40.90
N ARG A 62 -8.74 -10.17 -40.88
CA ARG A 62 -9.14 -9.13 -39.92
C ARG A 62 -9.08 -9.60 -38.48
N LEU A 63 -9.61 -10.79 -38.18
CA LEU A 63 -9.55 -11.37 -36.83
C LEU A 63 -8.10 -11.59 -36.37
N PHE A 64 -7.24 -12.12 -37.23
CA PHE A 64 -5.83 -12.32 -36.90
C PHE A 64 -5.09 -10.99 -36.70
N SER A 65 -5.39 -9.96 -37.51
CA SER A 65 -4.85 -8.61 -37.32
C SER A 65 -5.27 -8.03 -35.98
N LEU A 66 -6.57 -8.07 -35.65
CA LEU A 66 -7.10 -7.56 -34.40
C LEU A 66 -6.44 -8.23 -33.18
N CYS A 67 -6.29 -9.55 -33.22
CA CYS A 67 -5.59 -10.30 -32.16
C CYS A 67 -4.12 -9.87 -32.05
N ASN A 68 -3.42 -9.69 -33.16
CA ASN A 68 -2.04 -9.24 -33.17
C ASN A 68 -1.89 -7.82 -32.61
N ASP A 69 -2.80 -6.92 -32.96
CA ASP A 69 -2.82 -5.54 -32.46
C ASP A 69 -3.09 -5.53 -30.94
N ALA A 70 -4.04 -6.32 -30.47
CA ALA A 70 -4.35 -6.44 -29.04
C ALA A 70 -3.17 -7.01 -28.24
N VAL A 71 -2.47 -8.02 -28.78
CA VAL A 71 -1.25 -8.57 -28.16
C VAL A 71 -0.14 -7.51 -28.11
N SER A 72 0.04 -6.75 -29.19
CA SER A 72 1.04 -5.68 -29.26
C SER A 72 0.76 -4.57 -28.25
N GLN A 73 -0.50 -4.12 -28.14
CA GLN A 73 -0.92 -3.14 -27.13
C GLN A 73 -0.73 -3.67 -25.71
N THR A 74 -1.05 -4.94 -25.45
CA THR A 74 -0.87 -5.55 -24.13
C THR A 74 0.61 -5.54 -23.73
N ARG A 75 1.49 -5.83 -24.68
CA ARG A 75 2.94 -5.78 -24.45
C ARG A 75 3.41 -4.36 -24.16
N GLU A 76 2.95 -3.37 -24.92
CA GLU A 76 3.27 -1.96 -24.68
C GLU A 76 2.80 -1.50 -23.29
N VAL A 77 1.57 -1.85 -22.89
CA VAL A 77 1.05 -1.55 -21.55
C VAL A 77 1.90 -2.23 -20.47
N SER A 78 2.28 -3.49 -20.66
CA SER A 78 3.15 -4.21 -19.73
C SER A 78 4.52 -3.53 -19.60
N ASP A 79 5.13 -3.11 -20.70
CA ASP A 79 6.42 -2.43 -20.70
C ASP A 79 6.32 -1.05 -20.03
N ASN A 80 5.23 -0.31 -20.27
CA ASN A 80 4.93 0.96 -19.60
C ASN A 80 4.74 0.78 -18.08
N VAL A 81 3.99 -0.23 -17.66
CA VAL A 81 3.81 -0.56 -16.24
C VAL A 81 5.15 -0.94 -15.60
N ALA A 82 5.96 -1.76 -16.29
CA ALA A 82 7.30 -2.10 -15.81
C ALA A 82 8.20 -0.86 -15.69
N ALA A 83 8.13 0.08 -16.65
CA ALA A 83 8.85 1.34 -16.58
C ALA A 83 8.39 2.22 -15.40
N ILE A 84 7.08 2.32 -15.15
CA ILE A 84 6.54 3.04 -13.99
C ILE A 84 7.01 2.38 -12.69
N ILE A 85 6.93 1.06 -12.57
CA ILE A 85 7.40 0.33 -11.39
C ILE A 85 8.90 0.58 -11.18
N ARG A 86 9.71 0.56 -12.25
CA ARG A 86 11.14 0.92 -12.16
C ARG A 86 11.34 2.36 -11.71
N LEU A 87 10.61 3.32 -12.24
CA LEU A 87 10.69 4.72 -11.78
C LEU A 87 10.35 4.87 -10.30
N LEU A 88 9.33 4.14 -9.81
CA LEU A 88 8.94 4.15 -8.41
C LEU A 88 9.90 3.37 -7.51
N SER A 89 10.58 2.35 -8.05
CA SER A 89 11.47 1.47 -7.30
C SER A 89 12.92 1.96 -7.28
N ASP A 90 13.39 2.55 -8.38
CA ASP A 90 14.71 3.19 -8.53
C ASP A 90 14.71 4.60 -7.89
N ARG A 91 13.53 5.22 -7.77
CA ARG A 91 13.30 6.39 -6.91
C ARG A 91 12.35 6.00 -5.79
N PRO A 92 12.80 5.20 -4.81
CA PRO A 92 12.05 5.16 -3.57
C PRO A 92 12.02 6.61 -3.09
N ILE A 93 10.82 7.11 -2.80
CA ILE A 93 10.60 8.45 -2.24
C ILE A 93 11.49 8.67 -0.99
N ASP A 94 12.05 7.59 -0.44
CA ASP A 94 12.93 7.55 0.71
C ASP A 94 14.45 7.52 0.43
N ALA A 95 14.96 7.31 -0.80
CA ALA A 95 16.42 7.13 -1.00
C ALA A 95 17.14 8.14 -1.91
N GLU A 96 16.45 9.06 -2.60
CA GLU A 96 17.17 10.08 -3.38
C GLU A 96 17.55 11.31 -2.50
N PRO A 97 18.85 11.64 -2.35
CA PRO A 97 19.33 12.67 -1.43
C PRO A 97 18.88 14.10 -1.78
N LEU A 98 18.28 14.31 -2.96
CA LEU A 98 18.02 15.66 -3.47
C LEU A 98 16.59 16.16 -3.18
N HIS A 99 15.61 15.27 -3.05
CA HIS A 99 14.19 15.64 -2.83
C HIS A 99 13.43 14.68 -1.90
N GLY A 100 13.74 13.37 -1.88
CA GLY A 100 13.07 12.38 -1.03
C GLY A 100 13.51 12.41 0.43
N GLY A 101 14.83 12.57 0.65
CA GLY A 101 15.39 12.78 1.99
C GLY A 101 14.83 14.01 2.70
N LYS A 102 14.36 15.03 1.97
CA LYS A 102 13.72 16.22 2.55
C LYS A 102 12.39 15.90 3.20
N VAL A 103 11.59 14.98 2.65
CA VAL A 103 10.29 14.65 3.26
C VAL A 103 10.50 13.86 4.54
N SER A 104 11.36 12.85 4.53
CA SER A 104 11.70 12.08 5.73
C SER A 104 12.39 12.95 6.81
N SER A 105 13.32 13.83 6.41
CA SER A 105 13.95 14.81 7.32
C SER A 105 12.94 15.82 7.86
N CYS A 106 12.06 16.37 7.03
CA CYS A 106 11.01 17.28 7.51
C CYS A 106 10.05 16.56 8.47
N VAL A 107 9.72 15.30 8.23
CA VAL A 107 8.87 14.51 9.14
C VAL A 107 9.58 14.24 10.47
N SER A 108 10.87 13.91 10.45
CA SER A 108 11.64 13.70 11.68
C SER A 108 11.85 15.00 12.47
N GLU A 109 12.21 16.09 11.80
CA GLU A 109 12.30 17.43 12.38
C GLU A 109 10.96 17.90 12.96
N MET A 110 9.85 17.62 12.26
CA MET A 110 8.52 17.96 12.76
C MET A 110 8.14 17.16 14.01
N LYS A 111 8.55 15.90 14.12
CA LYS A 111 8.38 15.11 15.35
C LYS A 111 9.17 15.73 16.52
N VAL A 112 10.43 16.10 16.29
CA VAL A 112 11.27 16.75 17.32
C VAL A 112 10.67 18.08 17.76
N LYS A 113 10.31 18.95 16.80
CA LYS A 113 9.67 20.25 17.07
C LYS A 113 8.35 20.11 17.83
N LYS A 114 7.56 19.07 17.55
CA LYS A 114 6.31 18.80 18.25
C LYS A 114 6.55 18.46 19.73
N GLU A 115 7.56 17.66 20.02
CA GLU A 115 7.90 17.33 21.41
C GLU A 115 8.47 18.54 22.15
N GLU A 116 9.35 19.33 21.51
CA GLU A 116 9.83 20.60 22.08
C GLU A 116 8.69 21.57 22.40
N LEU A 117 7.68 21.68 21.51
CA LEU A 117 6.51 22.53 21.73
C LEU A 117 5.65 22.03 22.89
N LYS A 118 5.52 20.71 23.05
CA LYS A 118 4.79 20.11 24.17
C LYS A 118 5.47 20.45 25.50
N VAL A 119 6.78 20.25 25.58
CA VAL A 119 7.58 20.61 26.77
C VAL A 119 7.50 22.12 27.06
N LYS A 120 7.63 22.98 26.03
CA LYS A 120 7.50 24.44 26.21
C LYS A 120 6.11 24.85 26.69
N LYS A 121 5.05 24.16 26.24
CA LYS A 121 3.68 24.42 26.68
C LYS A 121 3.48 24.01 28.14
N GLU A 122 4.02 22.87 28.55
CA GLU A 122 4.01 22.41 29.95
C GLU A 122 4.78 23.40 30.85
N LEU A 123 5.97 23.82 30.43
CA LEU A 123 6.77 24.82 31.16
C LEU A 123 6.04 26.17 31.26
N LEU A 124 5.39 26.62 30.19
CA LEU A 124 4.60 27.86 30.22
C LEU A 124 3.40 27.74 31.18
N GLY A 125 2.77 26.56 31.25
CA GLY A 125 1.73 26.26 32.24
C GLY A 125 2.24 26.34 33.68
N LEU A 126 3.44 25.81 33.93
CA LEU A 126 4.10 25.92 35.23
C LEU A 126 4.42 27.37 35.59
N VAL A 127 5.02 28.14 34.68
CA VAL A 127 5.30 29.58 34.89
C VAL A 127 4.01 30.35 35.17
N GLY A 128 2.93 30.06 34.44
CA GLY A 128 1.61 30.64 34.69
C GLY A 128 1.09 30.35 36.10
N THR A 129 1.32 29.14 36.59
CA THR A 129 0.97 28.74 37.96
C THR A 129 1.79 29.52 39.00
N VAL A 130 3.10 29.61 38.82
CA VAL A 130 4.01 30.37 39.72
C VAL A 130 3.64 31.85 39.75
N VAL A 131 3.38 32.47 38.60
CA VAL A 131 2.93 33.89 38.53
C VAL A 131 1.59 34.07 39.24
N GLY A 132 0.65 33.13 39.07
CA GLY A 132 -0.62 33.13 39.79
C GLY A 132 -0.45 33.06 41.31
N LEU A 133 0.45 32.21 41.78
CA LEU A 133 0.81 32.09 43.20
C LEU A 133 1.48 33.37 43.71
N ASN A 134 2.45 33.95 42.99
CA ASN A 134 3.10 35.20 43.41
C ASN A 134 2.11 36.37 43.54
N LYS A 135 1.16 36.51 42.61
CA LYS A 135 0.11 37.55 42.71
C LYS A 135 -0.78 37.37 43.94
N ARG A 136 -1.16 36.12 44.24
CA ARG A 136 -1.95 35.81 45.44
C ARG A 136 -1.14 36.09 46.71
N LEU A 137 0.17 35.79 46.71
CA LEU A 137 1.04 35.99 47.87
C LEU A 137 1.23 37.48 48.14
N GLU A 138 1.41 38.29 47.09
CA GLU A 138 1.50 39.74 47.22
C GLU A 138 0.17 40.32 47.76
N SER A 139 -0.97 39.80 47.31
CA SER A 139 -2.30 40.20 47.84
C SER A 139 -2.45 39.89 49.33
N VAL A 140 -1.96 38.73 49.79
CA VAL A 140 -1.95 38.36 51.21
C VAL A 140 -1.03 39.27 52.02
N LYS A 141 0.16 39.56 51.49
CA LYS A 141 1.16 40.47 52.09
C LYS A 141 0.64 41.90 52.21
N GLU A 142 -0.06 42.40 51.18
CA GLU A 142 -0.75 43.70 51.22
C GLU A 142 -1.88 43.72 52.24
N ALA A 143 -2.69 42.65 52.32
CA ALA A 143 -3.74 42.53 53.32
C ALA A 143 -3.16 42.57 54.75
N LEU A 144 -2.05 41.88 55.00
CA LEU A 144 -1.33 41.91 56.27
C LEU A 144 -0.82 43.32 56.61
N ARG A 145 -0.21 44.03 55.65
CA ARG A 145 0.25 45.42 55.81
C ARG A 145 -0.89 46.41 56.08
N SER A 146 -2.05 46.17 55.49
CA SER A 146 -3.25 47.01 55.69
C SER A 146 -4.04 46.68 56.97
N GLY A 147 -3.58 45.72 57.79
CA GLY A 147 -4.26 45.31 59.03
C GLY A 147 -5.48 44.41 58.84
N ARG A 148 -5.74 43.92 57.61
CA ARG A 148 -6.85 43.02 57.29
C ARG A 148 -6.47 41.56 57.55
N PHE A 149 -6.31 41.22 58.84
CA PHE A 149 -5.81 39.91 59.27
C PHE A 149 -6.72 38.73 58.87
N GLU A 150 -8.04 38.90 58.89
CA GLU A 150 -8.97 37.85 58.46
C GLU A 150 -8.78 37.47 56.98
N PHE A 151 -8.62 38.46 56.11
CA PHE A 151 -8.38 38.25 54.69
C PHE A 151 -6.99 37.62 54.43
N ALA A 152 -5.97 38.07 55.16
CA ALA A 152 -4.63 37.49 55.08
C ALA A 152 -4.60 36.03 55.56
N ALA A 153 -5.28 35.71 56.66
CA ALA A 153 -5.38 34.36 57.20
C ALA A 153 -6.14 33.41 56.26
N GLN A 154 -7.24 33.89 55.66
CA GLN A 154 -7.98 33.11 54.66
C GLN A 154 -7.13 32.84 53.42
N GLY A 155 -6.42 33.84 52.89
CA GLY A 155 -5.52 33.65 51.76
C GLY A 155 -4.36 32.69 52.06
N LEU A 156 -3.80 32.76 53.27
CA LEU A 156 -2.75 31.82 53.72
C LEU A 156 -3.28 30.39 53.87
N LYS A 157 -4.53 30.22 54.32
CA LYS A 157 -5.20 28.92 54.39
C LYS A 157 -5.41 28.32 52.99
N GLU A 158 -5.81 29.14 52.02
CA GLU A 158 -5.92 28.71 50.62
C GLU A 158 -4.57 28.32 50.01
N PHE A 159 -3.49 29.02 50.37
CA PHE A 159 -2.13 28.62 50.01
C PHE A 159 -1.71 27.28 50.63
N LYS A 160 -2.00 27.08 51.92
CA LYS A 160 -1.74 25.81 52.62
C LYS A 160 -2.40 24.64 51.89
N VAL A 161 -3.66 24.81 51.47
CA VAL A 161 -4.41 23.81 50.68
C VAL A 161 -3.80 23.63 49.28
N ALA A 162 -3.46 24.71 48.58
CA ALA A 162 -2.89 24.65 47.22
C ALA A 162 -1.54 23.93 47.17
N PHE A 163 -0.70 24.10 48.18
CA PHE A 163 0.59 23.42 48.30
C PHE A 163 0.51 22.05 49.00
N ARG A 164 -0.68 21.65 49.47
CA ARG A 164 -0.88 20.43 50.27
C ARG A 164 0.13 20.32 51.41
N ILE A 165 0.35 21.45 52.10
CA ILE A 165 1.19 21.48 53.29
C ILE A 165 0.27 21.02 54.43
N ASP A 166 0.03 19.72 54.55
CA ASP A 166 -0.65 19.14 55.70
C ASP A 166 0.34 18.35 56.56
N GLU A 167 0.23 18.46 57.88
CA GLU A 167 1.11 17.78 58.84
C GLU A 167 0.76 16.28 58.99
N LYS A 168 -0.27 15.79 58.29
CA LYS A 168 -0.85 14.45 58.47
C LYS A 168 -1.00 13.61 57.19
N ASP A 169 -0.55 14.10 56.04
CA ASP A 169 -0.57 13.32 54.79
C ASP A 169 0.83 12.73 54.56
N ASP A 170 0.97 11.40 54.61
CA ASP A 170 2.23 10.66 54.38
C ASP A 170 2.75 10.78 52.92
N ARG A 171 2.24 11.74 52.14
CA ARG A 171 2.66 12.02 50.76
C ARG A 171 3.53 13.27 50.75
N GLU A 172 4.69 13.15 50.12
CA GLU A 172 5.68 14.22 50.05
C GLU A 172 5.06 15.56 49.60
N PRO A 173 5.33 16.66 50.33
CA PRO A 173 4.83 17.96 49.93
C PRO A 173 5.33 18.31 48.52
N LEU A 174 4.49 18.96 47.72
CA LEU A 174 4.82 19.43 46.36
C LEU A 174 5.95 20.48 46.33
N VAL A 175 6.65 20.71 47.43
CA VAL A 175 7.81 21.61 47.49
C VAL A 175 9.11 20.81 47.48
N ASN A 176 9.06 19.51 47.79
CA ASN A 176 10.25 18.65 47.88
C ASN A 176 10.89 18.32 46.52
N TRP A 177 10.16 18.51 45.42
CA TRP A 177 10.70 18.40 44.05
C TRP A 177 11.35 19.69 43.55
N LEU A 178 11.14 20.81 44.25
CA LEU A 178 11.58 22.14 43.82
C LEU A 178 12.93 22.55 44.44
N ILE A 179 13.31 21.87 45.52
CA ILE A 179 14.57 22.05 46.24
C ILE A 179 15.54 20.97 45.76
N SER A 180 16.68 21.38 45.21
CA SER A 180 17.77 20.46 44.84
C SER A 180 18.28 19.73 46.08
N ASP A 181 18.70 18.48 45.97
CA ASP A 181 19.11 17.68 47.14
C ASP A 181 20.27 18.32 47.93
N ASP A 182 21.11 19.15 47.28
CA ASP A 182 22.15 19.97 47.93
C ASP A 182 21.58 21.01 48.92
N GLU A 183 20.41 21.59 48.64
CA GLU A 183 19.77 22.58 49.53
C GLU A 183 18.95 21.93 50.66
N LYS A 184 18.59 20.65 50.51
CA LYS A 184 17.90 19.87 51.56
C LYS A 184 18.85 19.50 52.70
N GLU A 185 20.13 19.30 52.43
CA GLU A 185 21.13 19.05 53.47
C GLU A 185 21.36 20.28 54.33
N GLU A 186 21.46 21.49 53.75
CA GLU A 186 21.70 22.73 54.53
C GLU A 186 20.54 23.08 55.49
N LEU A 187 19.29 22.77 55.12
CA LEU A 187 18.12 23.00 55.98
C LEU A 187 17.98 21.98 57.13
N SER A 188 18.68 20.84 57.06
CA SER A 188 18.70 19.84 58.13
C SER A 188 19.68 20.16 59.27
N PHE A 189 20.54 21.17 59.06
CA PHE A 189 21.61 21.54 60.01
C PHE A 189 21.38 22.86 60.76
N ALA A 190 20.24 23.54 60.59
CA ALA A 190 19.94 24.71 61.41
C ALA A 190 19.37 24.27 62.79
N PRO A 191 20.05 24.51 63.92
CA PRO A 191 19.51 24.21 65.24
C PRO A 191 18.40 25.22 65.59
N ASN A 192 17.39 24.74 66.34
CA ASN A 192 16.33 25.53 66.98
C ASN A 192 16.86 26.72 67.79
#